data_AF-A0A9D1SSP7-F1
#
_entry.id   AF-A0A9D1SSP7-F1
#
_cell.length_a   1.000
_cell.length_b   1.000
_cell.length_c   1.000
_cell.angle_alpha   90.00
_cell.angle_beta   90.00
_cell.angle_gamma   90.00
#
_symmetry.space_group_name_H-M   'P 1'
#
loop_
_entity.id
_entity.type
_entity.pdbx_description
1 polymer ?
#
loop_
_entity_poly.entity_id
_entity_poly.type
_entity_poly.pdbx_seq_one_letter_code
_entity_poly.pdbx_strand_id
1 'polypeptide(L)'
;MKVQGNYNQYSAARAKQQAFGNYVNARRINRAVGSMMSGRIKTLYTLGKNNGENLNNTVTAVGTAAVAPIFIRYNPLSDEDPKVKAYSALRQPLSAVLALGVQLPVMTAYNKLLDMWATSGRVRRFDLSAKPPETTLKNLAKAKYNQEMRVLKAQGLSRKEMDEKFFKGRTKAEVIEDFVNQSRDDIFYAKRDHLRELAANGQPITVAPLKNADGKIVDYFHPTKLSELDKIQFVKPDEIDKARKSVYPNVLREFGVDPDNKKLFEIKYDWEDPNAIEKHNKMKKGEIPVPEDLKEYKKSKVKSALKKQGHKYNEFSRKLEDTAKNAAIEKVEQSIAEEVKVKLETSKAFNELNRKLANVTSQIYNDSSIPKELKDSVIEKEDAKLIDAKIKELKKRAENADEVVRNTLNNAITKLKDKKVNEIKFHGDNYKDVEISVRAKRWLKAEINRREGVFKNFKKLSGLLFGLAILPFTCGLLNWAYPKFMNKFFPELCDAKQQAKAAKEAK
;
A
#
# COMPACT_ATOMS: atom_id res chain seq x y z
N MET A 1 -4.12 30.09 -32.39
CA MET A 1 -3.29 30.59 -31.26
C MET A 1 -2.78 29.38 -30.49
N LYS A 2 -1.49 29.04 -30.56
CA LYS A 2 -0.40 29.47 -29.65
C LYS A 2 -0.72 29.21 -28.17
N VAL A 3 0.09 28.62 -27.28
CA VAL A 3 1.43 28.01 -27.25
C VAL A 3 1.55 27.36 -25.84
N GLN A 4 2.16 26.17 -25.78
CA GLN A 4 2.97 25.48 -24.74
C GLN A 4 3.13 25.97 -23.27
N GLY A 5 3.39 24.97 -22.40
CA GLY A 5 4.31 25.00 -21.23
C GLY A 5 3.63 24.57 -19.91
N ASN A 6 4.07 23.62 -19.07
CA ASN A 6 5.37 22.97 -18.88
C ASN A 6 5.21 21.60 -18.18
N TYR A 7 5.76 20.55 -18.79
CA TYR A 7 6.28 19.36 -18.08
C TYR A 7 7.80 19.53 -18.03
N ASN A 8 8.36 19.95 -16.89
CA ASN A 8 9.51 19.30 -16.25
C ASN A 8 10.11 20.06 -15.06
N GLN A 9 10.48 19.23 -14.07
CA GLN A 9 11.70 19.26 -13.24
C GLN A 9 11.70 20.01 -11.90
N TYR A 10 12.46 19.39 -10.98
CA TYR A 10 12.62 19.59 -9.53
C TYR A 10 11.46 19.02 -8.70
N SER A 11 11.52 17.85 -8.05
CA SER A 11 12.64 17.19 -7.38
C SER A 11 12.39 15.67 -7.21
N ALA A 12 12.76 14.90 -8.23
CA ALA A 12 13.06 13.46 -8.11
C ALA A 12 14.55 13.22 -7.80
N ALA A 13 15.24 14.21 -7.24
CA ALA A 13 16.59 14.06 -6.72
C ALA A 13 16.51 13.57 -5.26
N ARG A 14 16.31 12.25 -5.08
CA ARG A 14 16.65 11.40 -3.90
C ARG A 14 15.88 10.08 -3.86
N ALA A 15 15.56 9.48 -5.01
CA ALA A 15 14.90 8.17 -5.03
C ALA A 15 15.86 6.96 -4.98
N LYS A 16 17.18 7.19 -4.91
CA LYS A 16 18.13 6.11 -4.62
C LYS A 16 19.20 6.56 -3.62
N GLN A 17 19.32 5.71 -2.62
CA GLN A 17 20.23 5.69 -1.48
C GLN A 17 19.80 6.44 -0.21
N GLN A 18 19.54 5.57 0.78
CA GLN A 18 19.60 5.76 2.23
C GLN A 18 18.52 6.64 2.88
N ALA A 19 17.48 5.98 3.38
CA ALA A 19 16.72 6.49 4.53
C ALA A 19 16.43 5.42 5.59
N PHE A 20 17.32 4.43 5.78
CA PHE A 20 17.62 3.99 7.14
C PHE A 20 18.29 5.11 7.96
N GLY A 21 18.71 6.24 7.33
CA GLY A 21 19.22 7.44 8.00
C GLY A 21 18.17 8.45 8.51
N ASN A 22 17.04 8.65 7.81
CA ASN A 22 16.00 9.58 8.28
C ASN A 22 15.02 8.96 9.28
N TYR A 23 14.88 7.63 9.29
CA TYR A 23 14.18 6.95 10.39
C TYR A 23 14.94 7.05 11.71
N VAL A 24 16.27 7.23 11.69
CA VAL A 24 17.10 7.37 12.89
C VAL A 24 17.07 8.81 13.43
N ASN A 25 17.04 9.82 12.56
CA ASN A 25 16.84 11.22 12.97
C ASN A 25 15.39 11.52 13.38
N ALA A 26 14.39 10.99 12.67
CA ALA A 26 13.00 11.02 13.12
C ALA A 26 12.79 10.17 14.38
N ARG A 27 13.54 9.06 14.60
CA ARG A 27 13.56 8.35 15.90
C ARG A 27 14.26 9.15 16.99
N ARG A 28 15.34 9.90 16.70
CA ARG A 28 16.03 10.75 17.69
C ARG A 28 15.15 11.94 18.09
N ILE A 29 14.47 12.58 17.14
CA ILE A 29 13.46 13.62 17.42
C ILE A 29 12.23 13.00 18.10
N ASN A 30 11.71 11.84 17.67
CA ASN A 30 10.59 11.15 18.35
C ASN A 30 10.96 10.60 19.73
N ARG A 31 12.23 10.25 19.98
CA ARG A 31 12.73 9.88 21.31
C ARG A 31 12.91 11.13 22.17
N ALA A 32 13.45 12.22 21.65
CA ALA A 32 13.62 13.49 22.36
C ALA A 32 12.27 14.15 22.71
N VAL A 33 11.33 14.14 21.76
CA VAL A 33 9.95 14.62 21.94
C VAL A 33 9.16 13.66 22.83
N GLY A 34 9.30 12.34 22.64
CA GLY A 34 8.67 11.32 23.48
C GLY A 34 9.25 11.19 24.89
N SER A 35 10.49 11.66 25.13
CA SER A 35 11.12 11.76 26.46
C SER A 35 10.84 13.10 27.15
N MET A 36 10.43 14.14 26.41
CA MET A 36 10.00 15.44 26.96
C MET A 36 8.49 15.54 27.21
N MET A 37 7.71 14.51 26.84
CA MET A 37 6.24 14.53 26.90
C MET A 37 5.68 13.77 28.11
N SER A 38 4.90 14.45 28.95
CA SER A 38 4.13 13.83 30.03
C SER A 38 3.08 12.84 29.48
N GLY A 39 2.67 11.87 30.31
CA GLY A 39 1.95 10.65 29.88
C GLY A 39 0.66 10.85 29.04
N ARG A 40 0.01 12.01 29.15
CA ARG A 40 -1.20 12.33 28.36
C ARG A 40 -0.87 12.63 26.89
N ILE A 41 0.26 13.26 26.59
CA ILE A 41 0.68 13.58 25.22
C ILE A 41 1.23 12.32 24.53
N LYS A 42 1.89 11.44 25.28
CA LYS A 42 2.32 10.11 24.81
C LYS A 42 1.13 9.26 24.37
N THR A 43 0.00 9.35 25.08
CA THR A 43 -1.25 8.66 24.73
C THR A 43 -1.85 9.20 23.42
N LEU A 44 -1.91 10.53 23.25
CA LEU A 44 -2.36 11.18 22.02
C LEU A 44 -1.45 10.89 20.82
N TYR A 45 -0.14 10.86 21.03
CA TYR A 45 0.85 10.47 20.03
C TYR A 45 0.69 9.00 19.60
N THR A 46 0.36 8.10 20.54
CA THR A 46 0.13 6.67 20.25
C THR A 46 -1.20 6.45 19.51
N LEU A 47 -2.21 7.27 19.77
CA LEU A 47 -3.48 7.31 19.02
C LEU A 47 -3.30 7.82 17.58
N GLY A 48 -2.41 8.80 17.36
CA GLY A 48 -2.07 9.32 16.03
C GLY A 48 -1.25 8.34 15.16
N LYS A 49 -0.43 7.48 15.78
CA LYS A 49 0.47 6.55 15.08
C LYS A 49 -0.23 5.50 14.21
N ASN A 50 -1.53 5.25 14.46
CA ASN A 50 -2.34 4.29 13.71
C ASN A 50 -3.13 4.89 12.53
N ASN A 51 -3.05 6.20 12.29
CA ASN A 51 -3.73 6.88 11.18
C ASN A 51 -2.95 8.15 10.77
N GLY A 52 -2.20 8.10 9.66
CA GLY A 52 -1.37 9.23 9.22
C GLY A 52 -2.12 10.55 8.99
N GLU A 53 -3.42 10.51 8.63
CA GLU A 53 -4.27 11.70 8.53
C GLU A 53 -4.67 12.27 9.90
N ASN A 54 -4.98 11.39 10.86
CA ASN A 54 -5.33 11.82 12.21
C ASN A 54 -4.10 12.38 12.94
N LEU A 55 -2.90 11.93 12.60
CA LEU A 55 -1.64 12.50 13.08
C LEU A 55 -1.48 13.96 12.62
N ASN A 56 -1.76 14.26 11.34
CA ASN A 56 -1.66 15.64 10.83
C ASN A 56 -2.67 16.57 11.53
N ASN A 57 -3.90 16.11 11.73
CA ASN A 57 -4.92 16.86 12.47
C ASN A 57 -4.56 17.01 13.96
N THR A 58 -3.96 16.00 14.58
CA THR A 58 -3.52 16.04 15.98
C THR A 58 -2.32 16.98 16.16
N VAL A 59 -1.33 16.93 15.28
CA VAL A 59 -0.16 17.82 15.30
C VAL A 59 -0.59 19.27 15.06
N THR A 60 -1.51 19.51 14.13
CA THR A 60 -2.07 20.85 13.87
C THR A 60 -2.84 21.37 15.08
N ALA A 61 -3.68 20.55 15.72
CA ALA A 61 -4.41 20.92 16.92
C ALA A 61 -3.48 21.21 18.11
N VAL A 62 -2.41 20.42 18.29
CA VAL A 62 -1.40 20.64 19.34
C VAL A 62 -0.59 21.91 19.07
N GLY A 63 -0.17 22.14 17.82
CA GLY A 63 0.51 23.38 17.43
C GLY A 63 -0.37 24.62 17.66
N THR A 64 -1.65 24.54 17.30
CA THR A 64 -2.64 25.59 17.53
C THR A 64 -2.86 25.85 19.03
N ALA A 65 -2.94 24.78 19.84
CA ALA A 65 -3.12 24.90 21.29
C ALA A 65 -1.90 25.52 22.02
N ALA A 66 -0.69 25.29 21.52
CA ALA A 66 0.53 25.71 22.20
C ALA A 66 1.06 27.06 21.71
N VAL A 67 1.04 27.28 20.39
CA VAL A 67 1.72 28.42 19.76
C VAL A 67 0.80 29.63 19.66
N ALA A 68 -0.46 29.43 19.25
CA ALA A 68 -1.37 30.55 19.01
C ALA A 68 -1.73 31.39 20.26
N PRO A 69 -1.85 30.83 21.48
CA PRO A 69 -2.05 31.63 22.69
C PRO A 69 -0.88 32.59 22.98
N ILE A 70 0.34 32.18 22.64
CA ILE A 70 1.56 33.00 22.83
C ILE A 70 1.48 34.21 21.90
N PHE A 71 1.19 33.98 20.62
CA PHE A 71 1.05 35.07 19.65
C PHE A 71 -0.12 36.02 19.97
N ILE A 72 -1.24 35.51 20.48
CA ILE A 72 -2.39 36.37 20.87
C ILE A 72 -2.06 37.19 22.12
N ARG A 73 -1.43 36.59 23.13
CA ARG A 73 -1.09 37.27 24.38
C ARG A 73 -0.02 38.35 24.20
N TYR A 74 0.92 38.12 23.30
CA TYR A 74 2.05 39.03 23.04
C TYR A 74 1.92 39.81 21.73
N ASN A 75 0.71 39.89 21.13
CA ASN A 75 0.51 40.66 19.90
C ASN A 75 0.71 42.17 20.16
N PRO A 76 1.73 42.80 19.56
CA PRO A 76 2.01 44.23 19.74
C PRO A 76 1.08 45.13 18.91
N LEU A 77 0.29 44.58 17.99
CA LEU A 77 -0.60 45.32 17.08
C LEU A 77 -2.05 45.44 17.58
N SER A 78 -2.33 45.02 18.81
CA SER A 78 -3.68 45.04 19.39
C SER A 78 -3.70 45.97 20.60
N ASP A 79 -4.60 46.97 20.60
CA ASP A 79 -4.79 47.93 21.70
C ASP A 79 -5.69 47.38 22.83
N GLU A 80 -5.93 46.06 22.86
CA GLU A 80 -6.79 45.44 23.87
C GLU A 80 -6.07 45.25 25.22
N ASP A 81 -6.82 45.38 26.31
CA ASP A 81 -6.35 45.09 27.67
C ASP A 81 -5.72 43.68 27.76
N PRO A 82 -4.54 43.53 28.39
CA PRO A 82 -3.90 42.23 28.68
C PRO A 82 -4.85 41.13 29.19
N LYS A 83 -5.86 41.46 30.01
CA LYS A 83 -6.85 40.49 30.51
C LYS A 83 -7.81 40.02 29.42
N VAL A 84 -8.20 40.89 28.48
CA VAL A 84 -9.04 40.54 27.33
C VAL A 84 -8.26 39.71 26.31
N LYS A 85 -6.97 40.03 26.10
CA LYS A 85 -6.05 39.20 25.30
C LYS A 85 -5.86 37.81 25.91
N ALA A 86 -5.70 37.72 27.23
CA ALA A 86 -5.58 36.45 27.94
C ALA A 86 -6.87 35.61 27.84
N TYR A 87 -8.04 36.24 27.96
CA TYR A 87 -9.33 35.59 27.72
C TYR A 87 -9.35 34.97 26.31
N SER A 88 -9.08 35.78 25.27
CA SER A 88 -9.08 35.33 23.87
C SER A 88 -8.04 34.25 23.56
N ALA A 89 -6.87 34.31 24.20
CA ALA A 89 -5.81 33.31 24.07
C ALA A 89 -6.26 31.93 24.60
N LEU A 90 -7.04 31.87 25.68
CA LEU A 90 -7.57 30.63 26.28
C LEU A 90 -8.64 29.94 25.44
N ARG A 91 -9.16 30.60 24.39
CA ARG A 91 -10.09 29.99 23.44
C ARG A 91 -9.41 28.92 22.58
N GLN A 92 -8.13 29.11 22.25
CA GLN A 92 -7.38 28.24 21.34
C GLN A 92 -7.04 26.85 21.93
N PRO A 93 -6.62 26.73 23.20
CA PRO A 93 -6.48 25.42 23.84
C PRO A 93 -7.81 24.69 23.98
N LEU A 94 -8.90 25.40 24.33
CA LEU A 94 -10.22 24.78 24.46
C LEU A 94 -10.77 24.32 23.10
N SER A 95 -10.56 25.10 22.03
CA SER A 95 -10.92 24.68 20.67
C SER A 95 -10.12 23.47 20.21
N ALA A 96 -8.84 23.39 20.55
CA ALA A 96 -8.03 22.22 20.24
C ALA A 96 -8.48 20.97 21.02
N VAL A 97 -8.84 21.10 22.30
CA VAL A 97 -9.37 19.98 23.10
C VAL A 97 -10.73 19.52 22.57
N LEU A 98 -11.62 20.43 22.19
CA LEU A 98 -12.91 20.09 21.59
C LEU A 98 -12.75 19.48 20.19
N ALA A 99 -11.83 19.99 19.37
CA ALA A 99 -11.50 19.39 18.08
C ALA A 99 -10.92 17.97 18.26
N LEU A 100 -9.98 17.77 19.18
CA LEU A 100 -9.43 16.44 19.48
C LEU A 100 -10.48 15.50 20.09
N GLY A 101 -11.38 16.02 20.94
CA GLY A 101 -12.41 15.23 21.62
C GLY A 101 -13.61 14.86 20.76
N VAL A 102 -13.98 15.70 19.79
CA VAL A 102 -15.17 15.51 18.95
C VAL A 102 -14.80 15.11 17.52
N GLN A 103 -13.83 15.79 16.91
CA GLN A 103 -13.47 15.57 15.51
C GLN A 103 -12.72 14.25 15.34
N LEU A 104 -11.82 13.85 16.26
CA LEU A 104 -11.11 12.57 16.12
C LEU A 104 -12.03 11.34 16.20
N PRO A 105 -12.96 11.21 17.17
CA PRO A 105 -13.88 10.07 17.20
C PRO A 105 -14.79 10.03 15.97
N VAL A 106 -15.33 11.19 15.57
CA VAL A 106 -16.22 11.31 14.41
C VAL A 106 -15.48 10.97 13.12
N MET A 107 -14.27 11.50 12.90
CA MET A 107 -13.43 11.14 11.75
C MET A 107 -12.99 9.68 11.78
N THR A 108 -12.78 9.10 12.96
CA THR A 108 -12.45 7.68 13.10
C THR A 108 -13.65 6.80 12.74
N ALA A 109 -14.86 7.16 13.15
CA ALA A 109 -16.09 6.47 12.77
C ALA A 109 -16.35 6.59 11.25
N TYR A 110 -16.18 7.79 10.70
CA TYR A 110 -16.27 8.06 9.26
C TYR A 110 -15.28 7.21 8.46
N ASN A 111 -14.00 7.18 8.86
CA ASN A 111 -12.98 6.39 8.20
C ASN A 111 -13.28 4.88 8.27
N LYS A 112 -13.84 4.39 9.38
CA LYS A 112 -14.29 2.99 9.49
C LYS A 112 -15.44 2.68 8.54
N LEU A 113 -16.41 3.58 8.40
CA LEU A 113 -17.51 3.43 7.44
C LEU A 113 -16.98 3.31 6.02
N LEU A 114 -16.05 4.19 5.63
CA LEU A 114 -15.40 4.15 4.32
C LEU A 114 -14.64 2.85 4.08
N ASP A 115 -13.87 2.39 5.07
CA ASP A 115 -13.14 1.12 4.99
C ASP A 115 -14.10 -0.08 4.83
N MET A 116 -15.26 -0.06 5.50
CA MET A 116 -16.32 -1.06 5.33
C MET A 116 -16.96 -1.01 3.93
N TRP A 117 -17.24 0.18 3.41
CA TRP A 117 -17.78 0.35 2.06
C TRP A 117 -16.83 -0.16 0.99
N ALA A 118 -15.53 0.14 1.11
CA ALA A 118 -14.50 -0.38 0.23
C ALA A 118 -14.38 -1.92 0.31
N THR A 119 -14.62 -2.51 1.48
CA THR A 119 -14.56 -3.98 1.68
C THR A 119 -15.81 -4.69 1.16
N SER A 120 -16.97 -4.02 1.16
CA SER A 120 -18.26 -4.63 0.82
C SER A 120 -18.43 -5.01 -0.65
N GLY A 121 -17.54 -4.55 -1.54
CA GLY A 121 -17.69 -4.72 -2.99
C GLY A 121 -18.84 -3.93 -3.63
N ARG A 122 -19.66 -3.23 -2.83
CA ARG A 122 -20.82 -2.45 -3.32
C ARG A 122 -20.41 -1.28 -4.19
N VAL A 123 -19.28 -0.65 -3.89
CA VAL A 123 -18.75 0.47 -4.69
C VAL A 123 -17.62 -0.03 -5.58
N ARG A 124 -17.96 -0.37 -6.83
CA ARG A 124 -17.01 -0.96 -7.78
C ARG A 124 -15.77 -0.10 -8.04
N ARG A 125 -15.86 1.24 -7.91
CA ARG A 125 -14.75 2.18 -8.18
C ARG A 125 -13.57 2.05 -7.21
N PHE A 126 -13.80 1.58 -5.99
CA PHE A 126 -12.77 1.40 -4.97
C PHE A 126 -12.97 0.12 -4.16
N ASP A 127 -13.50 -0.92 -4.82
CA ASP A 127 -13.71 -2.21 -4.18
C ASP A 127 -12.36 -2.89 -3.86
N LEU A 128 -12.08 -2.96 -2.57
CA LEU A 128 -10.92 -3.57 -1.92
C LEU A 128 -11.30 -4.88 -1.23
N SER A 129 -12.39 -5.53 -1.63
CA SER A 129 -12.83 -6.82 -1.05
C SER A 129 -11.74 -7.90 -1.11
N ALA A 130 -10.89 -7.88 -2.13
CA ALA A 130 -9.75 -8.79 -2.28
C ALA A 130 -8.51 -8.43 -1.44
N LYS A 131 -8.48 -7.23 -0.83
CA LYS A 131 -7.47 -6.79 0.13
C LYS A 131 -8.13 -5.83 1.14
N PRO A 132 -8.95 -6.35 2.07
CA PRO A 132 -9.65 -5.51 3.03
C PRO A 132 -8.65 -4.67 3.84
N PRO A 133 -9.01 -3.41 4.19
CA PRO A 133 -8.20 -2.60 5.08
C PRO A 133 -7.91 -3.33 6.39
N GLU A 134 -6.71 -3.15 6.92
CA GLU A 134 -6.25 -3.80 8.15
C GLU A 134 -7.15 -3.47 9.34
N THR A 135 -7.69 -2.26 9.38
CA THR A 135 -8.70 -1.80 10.34
C THR A 135 -9.94 -2.69 10.34
N THR A 136 -10.47 -3.04 9.18
CA THR A 136 -11.62 -3.93 9.00
C THR A 136 -11.30 -5.33 9.50
N LEU A 137 -10.15 -5.89 9.12
CA LEU A 137 -9.72 -7.23 9.55
C LEU A 137 -9.51 -7.31 11.06
N LYS A 138 -8.88 -6.29 11.68
CA LYS A 138 -8.71 -6.22 13.13
C LYS A 138 -10.04 -6.14 13.87
N ASN A 139 -11.04 -5.45 13.31
CA ASN A 139 -12.38 -5.38 13.91
C ASN A 139 -13.10 -6.74 13.82
N LEU A 140 -12.99 -7.43 12.68
CA LEU A 140 -13.52 -8.78 12.49
C LEU A 140 -12.84 -9.77 13.45
N ALA A 141 -11.52 -9.70 13.60
CA ALA A 141 -10.75 -10.52 14.55
C ALA A 141 -11.24 -10.31 15.99
N LYS A 142 -11.42 -9.05 16.40
CA LYS A 142 -11.94 -8.71 17.73
C LYS A 142 -13.38 -9.19 17.94
N ALA A 143 -14.23 -9.11 16.91
CA ALA A 143 -15.61 -9.57 16.99
C ALA A 143 -15.67 -11.11 17.14
N LYS A 144 -14.91 -11.86 16.34
CA LYS A 144 -14.78 -13.31 16.46
C LYS A 144 -14.23 -13.72 17.82
N TYR A 145 -13.14 -13.10 18.25
CA TYR A 145 -12.59 -13.30 19.58
C TYR A 145 -13.64 -13.10 20.68
N ASN A 146 -14.37 -11.99 20.63
CA ASN A 146 -15.41 -11.72 21.63
C ASN A 146 -16.56 -12.74 21.59
N GLN A 147 -16.89 -13.27 20.41
CA GLN A 147 -17.90 -14.32 20.25
C GLN A 147 -17.41 -15.65 20.84
N GLU A 148 -16.19 -16.07 20.55
CA GLU A 148 -15.59 -17.29 21.09
C GLU A 148 -15.46 -17.21 22.62
N MET A 149 -15.01 -16.07 23.16
CA MET A 149 -14.98 -15.87 24.61
C MET A 149 -16.37 -15.92 25.25
N ARG A 150 -17.42 -15.49 24.55
CA ARG A 150 -18.81 -15.64 25.04
C ARG A 150 -19.24 -17.10 25.07
N VAL A 151 -18.89 -17.88 24.04
CA VAL A 151 -19.21 -19.32 23.97
C VAL A 151 -18.48 -20.08 25.08
N LEU A 152 -17.18 -19.86 25.24
CA LEU A 152 -16.39 -20.52 26.30
C LEU A 152 -16.87 -20.13 27.70
N LYS A 153 -17.26 -18.86 27.90
CA LYS A 153 -17.88 -18.42 29.16
C LYS A 153 -19.22 -19.11 29.41
N ALA A 154 -20.03 -19.32 28.36
CA ALA A 154 -21.29 -20.04 28.46
C ALA A 154 -21.09 -21.54 28.76
N GLN A 155 -19.93 -22.10 28.41
CA GLN A 155 -19.51 -23.46 28.80
C GLN A 155 -18.99 -23.55 30.24
N GLY A 156 -19.02 -22.47 31.02
CA GLY A 156 -18.62 -22.44 32.42
C GLY A 156 -17.12 -22.33 32.66
N LEU A 157 -16.30 -22.08 31.63
CA LEU A 157 -14.86 -21.95 31.79
C LEU A 157 -14.47 -20.65 32.52
N SER A 158 -13.47 -20.74 33.38
CA SER A 158 -12.84 -19.59 34.02
C SER A 158 -12.03 -18.77 33.01
N ARG A 159 -11.75 -17.51 33.35
CA ARG A 159 -10.99 -16.60 32.47
C ARG A 159 -9.58 -17.11 32.13
N LYS A 160 -8.92 -17.79 33.09
CA LYS A 160 -7.61 -18.39 32.88
C LYS A 160 -7.67 -19.56 31.89
N GLU A 161 -8.65 -20.44 32.03
CA GLU A 161 -8.82 -21.59 31.12
C GLU A 161 -9.22 -21.16 29.70
N MET A 162 -10.02 -20.10 29.58
CA MET A 162 -10.33 -19.51 28.28
C MET A 162 -9.10 -18.90 27.61
N ASP A 163 -8.31 -18.13 28.37
CA ASP A 163 -7.09 -17.50 27.87
C ASP A 163 -6.05 -18.57 27.50
N GLU A 164 -5.92 -19.65 28.27
CA GLU A 164 -5.03 -20.77 27.97
C GLU A 164 -5.45 -21.55 26.72
N LYS A 165 -6.75 -21.87 26.59
CA LYS A 165 -7.28 -22.54 25.38
C LYS A 165 -7.12 -21.69 24.12
N PHE A 166 -7.34 -20.38 24.23
CA PHE A 166 -7.39 -19.49 23.08
C PHE A 166 -6.00 -18.98 22.67
N PHE A 167 -5.21 -18.55 23.63
CA PHE A 167 -3.91 -17.95 23.37
C PHE A 167 -2.78 -18.97 23.36
N LYS A 168 -2.92 -20.14 24.00
CA LYS A 168 -1.87 -21.18 24.04
C LYS A 168 -0.47 -20.61 24.37
N GLY A 169 -0.41 -19.69 25.33
CA GLY A 169 0.83 -19.00 25.73
C GLY A 169 1.23 -17.77 24.89
N ARG A 170 0.43 -17.37 23.90
CA ARG A 170 0.67 -16.19 23.03
C ARG A 170 -0.03 -14.93 23.56
N THR A 171 0.32 -13.77 23.02
CA THR A 171 -0.40 -12.54 23.37
C THR A 171 -1.65 -12.34 22.51
N LYS A 172 -2.63 -11.60 23.05
CA LYS A 172 -3.83 -11.20 22.29
C LYS A 172 -3.50 -10.43 21.01
N ALA A 173 -2.43 -9.64 21.02
CA ALA A 173 -1.99 -8.90 19.85
C ALA A 173 -1.49 -9.84 18.75
N GLU A 174 -0.67 -10.83 19.11
CA GLU A 174 -0.15 -11.84 18.19
C GLU A 174 -1.26 -12.67 17.55
N VAL A 175 -2.24 -13.13 18.32
CA VAL A 175 -3.36 -13.93 17.77
C VAL A 175 -4.23 -13.10 16.83
N ILE A 176 -4.46 -11.83 17.15
CA ILE A 176 -5.18 -10.92 16.25
C ILE A 176 -4.38 -10.66 14.97
N GLU A 177 -3.06 -10.49 15.07
CA GLU A 177 -2.19 -10.25 13.92
C GLU A 177 -2.13 -11.47 12.99
N ASP A 178 -1.99 -12.68 13.54
CA ASP A 178 -2.05 -13.92 12.77
C ASP A 178 -3.38 -14.09 12.07
N PHE A 179 -4.50 -13.87 12.77
CA PHE A 179 -5.83 -13.92 12.18
C PHE A 179 -5.95 -12.94 11.00
N VAL A 180 -5.43 -11.71 11.16
CA VAL A 180 -5.44 -10.68 10.11
C VAL A 180 -4.62 -11.13 8.91
N ASN A 181 -3.43 -11.68 9.14
CA ASN A 181 -2.54 -12.14 8.06
C ASN A 181 -3.14 -13.33 7.31
N GLN A 182 -3.64 -14.33 8.04
CA GLN A 182 -4.30 -15.51 7.47
C GLN A 182 -5.55 -15.12 6.68
N SER A 183 -6.44 -14.31 7.28
CA SER A 183 -7.67 -13.85 6.62
C SER A 183 -7.37 -13.04 5.36
N ARG A 184 -6.33 -12.20 5.39
CA ARG A 184 -5.92 -11.41 4.22
C ARG A 184 -5.48 -12.32 3.07
N ASP A 185 -4.67 -13.32 3.36
CA ASP A 185 -4.22 -14.28 2.36
C ASP A 185 -5.40 -15.10 1.84
N ASP A 186 -6.25 -15.63 2.72
CA ASP A 186 -7.39 -16.46 2.33
C ASP A 186 -8.37 -15.71 1.43
N ILE A 187 -8.72 -14.47 1.77
CA ILE A 187 -9.60 -13.62 0.96
C ILE A 187 -8.98 -13.32 -0.41
N PHE A 188 -7.68 -13.00 -0.45
CA PHE A 188 -6.98 -12.73 -1.69
C PHE A 188 -6.96 -13.97 -2.61
N TYR A 189 -6.63 -15.13 -2.04
CA TYR A 189 -6.53 -16.37 -2.81
C TYR A 189 -7.90 -16.90 -3.23
N ALA A 190 -8.94 -16.76 -2.41
CA ALA A 190 -10.32 -17.08 -2.80
C ALA A 190 -10.77 -16.24 -4.00
N LYS A 191 -10.46 -14.93 -4.02
CA LYS A 191 -10.78 -14.09 -5.18
C LYS A 191 -9.98 -14.47 -6.42
N ARG A 192 -8.69 -14.81 -6.26
CA ARG A 192 -7.85 -15.32 -7.35
C ARG A 192 -8.43 -16.62 -7.92
N ASP A 193 -8.86 -17.54 -7.07
CA ASP A 193 -9.36 -18.85 -7.50
C ASP A 193 -10.69 -18.72 -8.24
N HIS A 194 -11.59 -17.87 -7.75
CA HIS A 194 -12.78 -17.48 -8.51
C HIS A 194 -12.44 -16.90 -9.90
N LEU A 195 -11.42 -16.03 -10.01
CA LEU A 195 -10.97 -15.52 -11.32
C LEU A 195 -10.41 -16.62 -12.22
N ARG A 196 -9.71 -17.60 -11.65
CA ARG A 196 -9.21 -18.77 -12.38
C ARG A 196 -10.37 -19.63 -12.90
N GLU A 197 -11.38 -19.88 -12.09
CA GLU A 197 -12.58 -20.63 -12.48
C GLU A 197 -13.34 -19.93 -13.62
N LEU A 198 -13.56 -18.62 -13.49
CA LEU A 198 -14.15 -17.82 -14.57
C LEU A 198 -13.34 -17.96 -15.87
N ALA A 199 -12.01 -17.86 -15.78
CA ALA A 199 -11.12 -17.99 -16.93
C ALA A 199 -11.16 -19.40 -17.54
N ALA A 200 -11.18 -20.46 -16.72
CA ALA A 200 -11.30 -21.85 -17.17
C ALA A 200 -12.62 -22.09 -17.90
N ASN A 201 -13.70 -21.45 -17.43
CA ASN A 201 -15.03 -21.53 -18.03
C ASN A 201 -15.22 -20.56 -19.24
N GLY A 202 -14.15 -19.86 -19.65
CA GLY A 202 -14.20 -18.89 -20.76
C GLY A 202 -15.06 -17.65 -20.47
N GLN A 203 -15.42 -17.41 -19.21
CA GLN A 203 -16.26 -16.30 -18.80
C GLN A 203 -15.44 -14.99 -18.70
N PRO A 204 -16.02 -13.85 -19.10
CA PRO A 204 -15.34 -12.57 -19.04
C PRO A 204 -15.18 -12.11 -17.59
N ILE A 205 -14.02 -11.52 -17.28
CA ILE A 205 -13.81 -10.86 -16.00
C ILE A 205 -14.39 -9.46 -16.10
N THR A 206 -15.51 -9.21 -15.42
CA THR A 206 -16.15 -7.90 -15.43
C THR A 206 -15.47 -6.94 -14.46
N VAL A 207 -14.86 -5.89 -15.01
CA VAL A 207 -14.30 -4.76 -14.25
C VAL A 207 -15.16 -3.54 -14.52
N ALA A 208 -15.48 -2.75 -13.49
CA ALA A 208 -16.07 -1.45 -13.73
C ALA A 208 -14.99 -0.53 -14.32
N PRO A 209 -15.25 0.17 -15.45
CA PRO A 209 -14.29 1.10 -16.00
C PRO A 209 -14.01 2.22 -15.00
N LEU A 210 -12.73 2.55 -14.83
CA LEU A 210 -12.32 3.73 -14.06
C LEU A 210 -12.66 4.97 -14.88
N LYS A 211 -13.51 5.81 -14.32
CA LYS A 211 -13.87 7.12 -14.87
C LYS A 211 -13.19 8.21 -14.05
N ASN A 212 -12.68 9.24 -14.70
CA ASN A 212 -12.16 10.43 -14.03
C ASN A 212 -13.34 11.24 -13.45
N ALA A 213 -13.03 12.38 -12.82
CA ALA A 213 -14.02 13.30 -12.28
C ALA A 213 -15.03 13.78 -13.34
N ASP A 214 -14.62 13.86 -14.61
CA ASP A 214 -15.44 14.32 -15.75
C ASP A 214 -16.24 13.19 -16.42
N GLY A 215 -16.22 11.98 -15.85
CA GLY A 215 -16.94 10.82 -16.40
C GLY A 215 -16.29 10.17 -17.62
N LYS A 216 -15.13 10.66 -18.09
CA LYS A 216 -14.35 10.01 -19.15
C LYS A 216 -13.65 8.77 -18.62
N ILE A 217 -13.68 7.70 -19.41
CA ILE A 217 -12.91 6.47 -19.14
C ILE A 217 -11.43 6.85 -19.19
N VAL A 218 -10.72 6.62 -18.09
CA VAL A 218 -9.27 6.93 -17.97
C VAL A 218 -8.41 5.68 -18.13
N ASP A 219 -9.02 4.50 -18.12
CA ASP A 219 -8.30 3.23 -18.20
C ASP A 219 -9.14 2.14 -18.87
N TYR A 220 -8.53 1.42 -19.82
CA TYR A 220 -9.16 0.42 -20.69
C TYR A 220 -9.16 -0.97 -20.04
N PHE A 221 -9.79 -1.10 -18.87
CA PHE A 221 -10.13 -2.42 -18.32
C PHE A 221 -11.55 -2.77 -18.77
N HIS A 222 -11.67 -3.23 -20.03
CA HIS A 222 -12.92 -3.77 -20.55
C HIS A 222 -13.17 -5.19 -20.02
N PRO A 223 -14.44 -5.64 -19.90
CA PRO A 223 -14.73 -7.05 -19.70
C PRO A 223 -14.12 -7.86 -20.84
N THR A 224 -13.04 -8.58 -20.54
CA THR A 224 -12.31 -9.44 -21.48
C THR A 224 -12.03 -10.76 -20.78
N LYS A 225 -11.86 -11.85 -21.54
CA LYS A 225 -11.39 -13.11 -20.95
C LYS A 225 -9.98 -12.89 -20.38
N LEU A 226 -9.59 -13.60 -19.33
CA LEU A 226 -8.22 -13.50 -18.77
C LEU A 226 -7.14 -13.77 -19.86
N SER A 227 -7.45 -14.65 -20.82
CA SER A 227 -6.63 -14.98 -21.98
C SER A 227 -6.59 -13.89 -23.06
N GLU A 228 -7.53 -12.94 -23.02
CA GLU A 228 -7.68 -11.81 -23.94
C GLU A 228 -7.33 -10.48 -23.26
N LEU A 229 -6.85 -10.51 -22.01
CA LEU A 229 -6.34 -9.31 -21.35
C LEU A 229 -5.19 -8.76 -22.19
N ASP A 230 -5.31 -7.49 -22.57
CA ASP A 230 -4.24 -6.79 -23.26
C ASP A 230 -2.96 -6.89 -22.41
N LYS A 231 -1.89 -7.47 -22.98
CA LYS A 231 -0.63 -7.73 -22.26
C LYS A 231 -0.06 -6.44 -21.66
N ILE A 232 -0.41 -5.29 -22.25
CA ILE A 232 -0.01 -3.97 -21.76
C ILE A 232 -0.52 -3.67 -20.35
N GLN A 233 -1.62 -4.28 -19.93
CA GLN A 233 -2.25 -4.07 -18.62
C GLN A 233 -1.38 -4.53 -17.44
N PHE A 234 -0.40 -5.41 -17.71
CA PHE A 234 0.57 -5.89 -16.74
C PHE A 234 1.85 -5.05 -16.69
N VAL A 235 2.06 -4.19 -17.69
CA VAL A 235 3.24 -3.35 -17.81
C VAL A 235 3.06 -2.12 -16.93
N LYS A 236 4.03 -1.83 -16.07
CA LYS A 236 4.00 -0.60 -15.29
C LYS A 236 4.43 0.59 -16.16
N PRO A 237 3.94 1.82 -15.89
CA PRO A 237 4.36 3.00 -16.64
C PRO A 237 5.88 3.22 -16.66
N ASP A 238 6.57 2.93 -15.56
CA ASP A 238 8.03 3.05 -15.47
C ASP A 238 8.77 2.00 -16.31
N GLU A 239 8.16 0.84 -16.56
CA GLU A 239 8.71 -0.19 -17.44
C GLU A 239 8.60 0.23 -18.91
N ILE A 240 7.52 0.92 -19.29
CA ILE A 240 7.40 1.53 -20.62
C ILE A 240 8.46 2.62 -20.80
N ASP A 241 8.67 3.48 -19.81
CA ASP A 241 9.69 4.54 -19.90
C ASP A 241 11.11 3.96 -19.98
N LYS A 242 11.41 2.91 -19.21
CA LYS A 242 12.69 2.18 -19.29
C LYS A 242 12.86 1.52 -20.67
N ALA A 243 11.82 0.85 -21.17
CA ALA A 243 11.83 0.24 -22.49
C ALA A 243 12.01 1.31 -23.58
N ARG A 244 11.33 2.45 -23.47
CA ARG A 244 11.45 3.58 -24.39
C ARG A 244 12.90 4.05 -24.48
N LYS A 245 13.60 4.17 -23.35
CA LYS A 245 15.03 4.52 -23.33
C LYS A 245 15.89 3.43 -23.98
N SER A 246 15.65 2.16 -23.67
CA SER A 246 16.48 1.07 -24.20
C SER A 246 16.29 0.85 -25.70
N VAL A 247 15.07 1.06 -26.23
CA VAL A 247 14.80 0.90 -27.67
C VAL A 247 15.11 2.15 -28.50
N TYR A 248 15.26 3.31 -27.85
CA TYR A 248 15.49 4.60 -28.52
C TYR A 248 16.61 4.57 -29.57
N PRO A 249 17.80 4.00 -29.27
CA PRO A 249 18.90 3.94 -30.24
C PRO A 249 18.59 3.08 -31.44
N ASN A 250 17.96 1.94 -31.21
CA ASN A 250 17.60 0.99 -32.28
C ASN A 250 16.58 1.63 -33.21
N VAL A 251 15.56 2.30 -32.66
CA VAL A 251 14.58 3.03 -33.47
C VAL A 251 15.22 4.21 -34.20
N LEU A 252 16.21 4.91 -33.63
CA LEU A 252 16.95 5.94 -34.38
C LEU A 252 17.70 5.35 -35.59
N ARG A 253 18.36 4.19 -35.40
CA ARG A 253 19.07 3.49 -36.48
C ARG A 253 18.14 3.04 -37.60
N GLU A 254 16.93 2.56 -37.26
CA GLU A 254 15.89 2.21 -38.26
C GLU A 254 15.51 3.40 -39.16
N PHE A 255 15.64 4.64 -38.66
CA PHE A 255 15.38 5.88 -39.40
C PHE A 255 16.66 6.50 -39.99
N GLY A 256 17.76 5.74 -40.07
CA GLY A 256 19.04 6.21 -40.62
C GLY A 256 19.73 7.30 -39.80
N VAL A 257 19.35 7.45 -38.51
CA VAL A 257 19.97 8.42 -37.60
C VAL A 257 20.94 7.69 -36.69
N ASP A 258 22.21 8.09 -36.71
CA ASP A 258 23.22 7.58 -35.79
C ASP A 258 22.92 8.04 -34.34
N PRO A 259 22.58 7.12 -33.41
CA PRO A 259 22.26 7.45 -32.03
C PRO A 259 23.46 7.90 -31.21
N ASP A 260 24.69 7.59 -31.65
CA ASP A 260 25.93 7.95 -30.95
C ASP A 260 26.46 9.34 -31.34
N ASN A 261 25.75 10.02 -32.24
CA ASN A 261 26.03 11.41 -32.57
C ASN A 261 25.82 12.31 -31.34
N LYS A 262 26.93 12.75 -30.73
CA LYS A 262 26.97 13.64 -29.56
C LYS A 262 26.17 14.95 -29.71
N LYS A 263 25.79 15.36 -30.93
CA LYS A 263 24.91 16.52 -31.16
C LYS A 263 23.43 16.25 -30.83
N LEU A 264 23.04 14.98 -30.68
CA LEU A 264 21.66 14.56 -30.46
C LEU A 264 21.26 14.53 -28.99
N PHE A 265 22.21 14.36 -28.06
CA PHE A 265 21.92 14.18 -26.64
C PHE A 265 22.83 15.02 -25.74
N GLU A 266 22.38 15.25 -24.52
CA GLU A 266 23.22 15.69 -23.41
C GLU A 266 23.63 14.51 -22.55
N ILE A 267 24.82 14.60 -21.94
CA ILE A 267 25.34 13.61 -21.01
C ILE A 267 24.93 14.03 -19.61
N LYS A 268 24.13 13.21 -18.93
CA LYS A 268 23.77 13.40 -17.52
C LYS A 268 24.90 12.98 -16.59
N TYR A 269 24.93 13.61 -15.41
CA TYR A 269 25.75 13.15 -14.30
C TYR A 269 25.06 11.97 -13.61
N ASP A 270 25.82 10.92 -13.33
CA ASP A 270 25.40 9.85 -12.43
C ASP A 270 25.72 10.23 -10.99
N TRP A 271 24.80 10.94 -10.31
CA TRP A 271 25.02 11.39 -8.94
C TRP A 271 25.14 10.26 -7.90
N GLU A 272 24.87 9.00 -8.29
CA GLU A 272 25.06 7.83 -7.43
C GLU A 272 26.52 7.33 -7.45
N ASP A 273 27.32 7.77 -8.43
CA ASP A 273 28.73 7.43 -8.57
C ASP A 273 29.62 8.47 -7.85
N PRO A 274 30.49 8.06 -6.91
CA PRO A 274 31.45 8.97 -6.27
C PRO A 274 32.35 9.74 -7.27
N ASN A 275 32.59 9.17 -8.45
CA ASN A 275 33.44 9.72 -9.49
C ASN A 275 32.64 10.33 -10.66
N ALA A 276 31.37 10.71 -10.43
CA ALA A 276 30.44 11.22 -11.45
C ALA A 276 31.02 12.33 -12.33
N ILE A 277 31.71 13.30 -11.72
CA ILE A 277 32.25 14.48 -12.40
C ILE A 277 33.43 14.08 -13.31
N GLU A 278 34.32 13.23 -12.82
CA GLU A 278 35.46 12.73 -13.58
C GLU A 278 34.98 11.91 -14.77
N LYS A 279 34.08 10.94 -14.54
CA LYS A 279 33.50 10.12 -15.61
C LYS A 279 32.75 10.96 -16.64
N HIS A 280 31.98 11.97 -16.21
CA HIS A 280 31.29 12.89 -17.12
C HIS A 280 32.27 13.64 -18.02
N ASN A 281 33.36 14.15 -17.45
CA ASN A 281 34.39 14.85 -18.21
C ASN A 281 35.08 13.91 -19.23
N LYS A 282 35.40 12.67 -18.84
CA LYS A 282 35.96 11.65 -19.75
C LYS A 282 34.97 11.30 -20.88
N MET A 283 33.69 11.14 -20.58
CA MET A 283 32.62 10.92 -21.56
C MET A 283 32.50 12.09 -22.55
N LYS A 284 32.54 13.33 -22.03
CA LYS A 284 32.48 14.55 -22.86
C LYS A 284 33.65 14.61 -23.84
N LYS A 285 34.87 14.34 -23.35
CA LYS A 285 36.09 14.26 -24.16
C LYS A 285 36.11 13.07 -25.13
N GLY A 286 35.29 12.03 -24.89
CA GLY A 286 35.22 10.83 -25.71
C GLY A 286 36.24 9.76 -25.34
N GLU A 287 36.87 9.89 -24.17
CA GLU A 287 37.83 8.90 -23.65
C GLU A 287 37.13 7.60 -23.21
N ILE A 288 35.84 7.69 -22.87
CA ILE A 288 34.99 6.54 -22.53
C ILE A 288 33.62 6.65 -23.25
N PRO A 289 32.97 5.53 -23.60
CA PRO A 289 31.65 5.55 -24.19
C PRO A 289 30.61 6.11 -23.21
N VAL A 290 29.57 6.74 -23.74
CA VAL A 290 28.46 7.28 -22.93
C VAL A 290 27.42 6.18 -22.73
N PRO A 291 27.14 5.74 -21.47
CA PRO A 291 26.06 4.82 -21.17
C PRO A 291 24.69 5.37 -21.61
N GLU A 292 23.82 4.49 -22.11
CA GLU A 292 22.55 4.89 -22.73
C GLU A 292 21.58 5.56 -21.73
N ASP A 293 21.62 5.14 -20.47
CA ASP A 293 20.85 5.72 -19.37
C ASP A 293 21.27 7.15 -19.00
N LEU A 294 22.50 7.54 -19.37
CA LEU A 294 23.04 8.89 -19.20
C LEU A 294 22.85 9.78 -20.44
N LYS A 295 22.37 9.22 -21.57
CA LYS A 295 22.02 10.02 -22.75
C LYS A 295 20.63 10.62 -22.61
N GLU A 296 20.55 11.95 -22.65
CA GLU A 296 19.28 12.67 -22.75
C GLU A 296 19.10 13.26 -24.15
N TYR A 297 18.38 12.54 -25.01
CA TYR A 297 18.12 12.97 -26.38
C TYR A 297 17.30 14.27 -26.42
N LYS A 298 17.83 15.26 -27.13
CA LYS A 298 17.14 16.53 -27.37
C LYS A 298 16.16 16.40 -28.51
N LYS A 299 14.87 16.54 -28.22
CA LYS A 299 13.76 16.48 -29.20
C LYS A 299 14.01 17.34 -30.45
N SER A 300 14.51 18.57 -30.30
CA SER A 300 14.80 19.48 -31.42
C SER A 300 15.92 18.97 -32.34
N LYS A 301 16.96 18.37 -31.77
CA LYS A 301 18.11 17.83 -32.51
C LYS A 301 17.73 16.55 -33.25
N VAL A 302 17.00 15.65 -32.58
CA VAL A 302 16.43 14.44 -33.19
C VAL A 302 15.49 14.79 -34.34
N LYS A 303 14.57 15.74 -34.14
CA LYS A 303 13.67 16.21 -35.21
C LYS A 303 14.44 16.74 -36.43
N SER A 304 15.54 17.46 -36.20
CA SER A 304 16.38 17.99 -37.28
C SER A 304 17.13 16.89 -38.02
N ALA A 305 17.64 15.89 -37.30
CA ALA A 305 18.32 14.74 -37.89
C ALA A 305 17.37 13.85 -38.72
N LEU A 306 16.18 13.56 -38.19
CA LEU A 306 15.15 12.82 -38.91
C LEU A 306 14.72 13.54 -40.20
N LYS A 307 14.56 14.87 -40.14
CA LYS A 307 14.21 15.67 -41.33
C LYS A 307 15.29 15.57 -42.42
N LYS A 308 16.57 15.54 -42.03
CA LYS A 308 17.68 15.35 -42.99
C LYS A 308 17.64 13.98 -43.67
N GLN A 309 17.15 12.96 -42.96
CA GLN A 309 16.90 11.62 -43.52
C GLN A 309 15.55 11.48 -44.21
N GLY A 310 14.79 12.58 -44.41
CA GLY A 310 13.50 12.55 -45.10
C GLY A 310 12.31 12.07 -44.25
N HIS A 311 12.48 11.84 -42.95
CA HIS A 311 11.44 11.30 -42.08
C HIS A 311 10.71 12.35 -41.23
N LYS A 312 9.43 12.10 -40.91
CA LYS A 312 8.66 12.95 -39.99
C LYS A 312 8.84 12.49 -38.54
N TYR A 313 8.97 13.44 -37.62
CA TYR A 313 9.10 13.14 -36.18
C TYR A 313 7.91 12.36 -35.60
N ASN A 314 6.70 12.59 -36.11
CA ASN A 314 5.52 11.87 -35.62
C ASN A 314 5.56 10.37 -35.95
N GLU A 315 6.15 9.99 -37.09
CA GLU A 315 6.34 8.58 -37.48
C GLU A 315 7.36 7.91 -36.55
N PHE A 316 8.50 8.56 -36.33
CA PHE A 316 9.49 8.12 -35.34
C PHE A 316 8.87 7.97 -33.94
N SER A 317 8.10 8.98 -33.49
CA SER A 317 7.49 8.97 -32.17
C SER A 317 6.48 7.83 -32.01
N ARG A 318 5.68 7.53 -33.04
CA ARG A 318 4.73 6.39 -33.00
C ARG A 318 5.48 5.07 -32.95
N LYS A 319 6.46 4.88 -33.84
CA LYS A 319 7.28 3.66 -33.87
C LYS A 319 8.01 3.45 -32.55
N LEU A 320 8.57 4.51 -31.97
CA LEU A 320 9.23 4.46 -30.68
C LEU A 320 8.28 4.00 -29.56
N GLU A 321 7.06 4.55 -29.50
CA GLU A 321 6.05 4.11 -28.52
C GLU A 321 5.65 2.66 -28.73
N ASP A 322 5.40 2.24 -29.97
CA ASP A 322 4.98 0.88 -30.28
C ASP A 322 6.07 -0.14 -29.97
N THR A 323 7.33 0.14 -30.37
CA THR A 323 8.48 -0.71 -30.05
C THR A 323 8.75 -0.75 -28.55
N ALA A 324 8.62 0.38 -27.84
CA ALA A 324 8.78 0.43 -26.38
C ALA A 324 7.71 -0.41 -25.66
N LYS A 325 6.45 -0.30 -26.09
CA LYS A 325 5.35 -1.11 -25.56
C LYS A 325 5.60 -2.59 -25.79
N ASN A 326 5.99 -2.99 -27.01
CA ASN A 326 6.27 -4.39 -27.33
C ASN A 326 7.44 -4.94 -26.50
N ALA A 327 8.54 -4.20 -26.39
CA ALA A 327 9.69 -4.61 -25.57
C ALA A 327 9.33 -4.73 -24.08
N ALA A 328 8.50 -3.82 -23.57
CA ALA A 328 8.01 -3.89 -22.19
C ALA A 328 7.08 -5.09 -21.97
N ILE A 329 6.19 -5.38 -22.94
CA ILE A 329 5.31 -6.55 -22.94
C ILE A 329 6.14 -7.84 -22.95
N GLU A 330 7.13 -7.95 -23.83
CA GLU A 330 8.00 -9.14 -23.93
C GLU A 330 8.71 -9.42 -22.61
N LYS A 331 9.26 -8.39 -21.96
CA LYS A 331 9.91 -8.52 -20.66
C LYS A 331 8.95 -9.00 -19.57
N VAL A 332 7.72 -8.50 -19.57
CA VAL A 332 6.68 -8.94 -18.62
C VAL A 332 6.28 -10.39 -18.90
N GLU A 333 6.11 -10.78 -20.15
CA GLU A 333 5.78 -12.15 -20.56
C GLU A 333 6.89 -13.15 -20.20
N GLN A 334 8.16 -12.78 -20.39
CA GLN A 334 9.31 -13.57 -19.92
C GLN A 334 9.24 -13.78 -18.40
N SER A 335 8.99 -12.70 -17.65
CA SER A 335 8.83 -12.78 -16.19
C SER A 335 7.63 -13.65 -15.77
N ILE A 336 6.52 -13.64 -16.54
CA ILE A 336 5.38 -14.54 -16.30
C ILE A 336 5.80 -15.99 -16.55
N ALA A 337 6.44 -16.28 -17.68
CA ALA A 337 6.88 -17.62 -18.04
C ALA A 337 7.84 -18.22 -17.00
N GLU A 338 8.79 -17.43 -16.51
CA GLU A 338 9.68 -17.81 -15.41
C GLU A 338 8.90 -18.11 -14.12
N GLU A 339 7.96 -17.22 -13.73
CA GLU A 339 7.11 -17.45 -12.55
C GLU A 339 6.26 -18.72 -12.70
N VAL A 340 5.72 -18.98 -13.90
CA VAL A 340 4.95 -20.19 -14.20
C VAL A 340 5.81 -21.43 -14.07
N LYS A 341 7.03 -21.43 -14.60
CA LYS A 341 7.97 -22.56 -14.48
C LYS A 341 8.26 -22.88 -13.01
N VAL A 342 8.58 -21.86 -12.22
CA VAL A 342 8.82 -21.98 -10.77
C VAL A 342 7.58 -22.52 -10.05
N LYS A 343 6.40 -21.97 -10.34
CA LYS A 343 5.14 -22.34 -9.69
C LYS A 343 4.66 -23.73 -10.09
N LEU A 344 4.93 -24.16 -11.32
CA LEU A 344 4.60 -25.49 -11.80
C LEU A 344 5.41 -26.55 -11.06
N GLU A 345 6.72 -26.37 -10.95
CA GLU A 345 7.58 -27.28 -10.18
C GLU A 345 7.16 -27.35 -8.71
N THR A 346 6.85 -26.20 -8.13
CA THR A 346 6.35 -26.11 -6.76
C THR A 346 4.99 -26.82 -6.61
N SER A 347 4.07 -26.63 -7.56
CA SER A 347 2.72 -27.23 -7.49
C SER A 347 2.78 -28.75 -7.63
N LYS A 348 3.60 -29.27 -8.56
CA LYS A 348 3.81 -30.73 -8.68
C LYS A 348 4.24 -31.34 -7.34
N ALA A 349 5.19 -30.71 -6.65
CA ALA A 349 5.67 -31.19 -5.36
C ALA A 349 4.57 -31.21 -4.28
N PHE A 350 3.74 -30.16 -4.22
CA PHE A 350 2.69 -30.03 -3.19
C PHE A 350 1.43 -30.82 -3.50
N ASN A 351 1.01 -30.90 -4.76
CA ASN A 351 -0.25 -31.55 -5.14
C ASN A 351 -0.16 -33.06 -4.93
N GLU A 352 0.97 -33.66 -5.24
CA GLU A 352 1.22 -35.07 -4.97
C GLU A 352 1.18 -35.36 -3.46
N LEU A 353 1.85 -34.52 -2.67
CA LEU A 353 1.86 -34.65 -1.21
C LEU A 353 0.44 -34.47 -0.64
N ASN A 354 -0.31 -33.46 -1.08
CA ASN A 354 -1.70 -33.22 -0.66
C ASN A 354 -2.62 -34.40 -1.00
N ARG A 355 -2.49 -35.00 -2.19
CA ARG A 355 -3.29 -36.19 -2.55
C ARG A 355 -2.95 -37.38 -1.65
N LYS A 356 -1.66 -37.61 -1.37
CA LYS A 356 -1.21 -38.67 -0.46
C LYS A 356 -1.75 -38.45 0.96
N LEU A 357 -1.65 -37.23 1.48
CA LEU A 357 -2.18 -36.87 2.79
C LEU A 357 -3.70 -37.07 2.85
N ALA A 358 -4.45 -36.56 1.88
CA ALA A 358 -5.91 -36.71 1.85
C ALA A 358 -6.34 -38.20 1.85
N ASN A 359 -5.64 -39.04 1.09
CA ASN A 359 -5.91 -40.48 1.07
C ASN A 359 -5.61 -41.13 2.43
N VAL A 360 -4.46 -40.83 3.04
CA VAL A 360 -4.08 -41.35 4.36
C VAL A 360 -5.06 -40.88 5.44
N THR A 361 -5.41 -39.60 5.44
CA THR A 361 -6.43 -39.03 6.32
C THR A 361 -7.76 -39.77 6.17
N SER A 362 -8.23 -39.99 4.94
CA SER A 362 -9.47 -40.74 4.69
C SER A 362 -9.39 -42.19 5.17
N GLN A 363 -8.27 -42.87 4.97
CA GLN A 363 -8.06 -44.23 5.44
C GLN A 363 -8.12 -44.30 6.97
N ILE A 364 -7.41 -43.41 7.67
CA ILE A 364 -7.39 -43.35 9.14
C ILE A 364 -8.79 -43.01 9.70
N TYR A 365 -9.52 -42.09 9.07
CA TYR A 365 -10.87 -41.76 9.52
C TYR A 365 -11.86 -42.91 9.30
N ASN A 366 -11.70 -43.70 8.23
CA ASN A 366 -12.57 -44.83 7.94
C ASN A 366 -12.15 -46.13 8.64
N ASP A 367 -10.93 -46.18 9.20
CA ASP A 367 -10.45 -47.33 9.96
C ASP A 367 -11.16 -47.39 11.34
N SER A 368 -11.91 -48.46 11.55
CA SER A 368 -12.63 -48.74 12.80
C SER A 368 -11.72 -49.28 13.92
N SER A 369 -10.50 -49.73 13.59
CA SER A 369 -9.53 -50.22 14.56
C SER A 369 -8.82 -49.08 15.33
N ILE A 370 -8.86 -47.86 14.80
CA ILE A 370 -8.24 -46.68 15.41
C ILE A 370 -9.28 -45.94 16.27
N PRO A 371 -9.06 -45.80 17.59
CA PRO A 371 -9.94 -45.03 18.47
C PRO A 371 -10.09 -43.59 18.00
N LYS A 372 -11.30 -43.04 18.10
CA LYS A 372 -11.67 -41.71 17.57
C LYS A 372 -10.79 -40.60 18.15
N GLU A 373 -10.42 -40.73 19.43
CA GLU A 373 -9.59 -39.79 20.18
C GLU A 373 -8.13 -39.80 19.72
N LEU A 374 -7.68 -40.87 19.06
CA LEU A 374 -6.30 -41.03 18.59
C LEU A 374 -6.12 -40.70 17.11
N LYS A 375 -7.21 -40.60 16.32
CA LYS A 375 -7.16 -40.40 14.87
C LYS A 375 -6.33 -39.18 14.47
N ASP A 376 -6.56 -38.04 15.13
CA ASP A 376 -5.84 -36.80 14.83
C ASP A 376 -4.33 -36.94 15.14
N SER A 377 -3.96 -37.64 16.22
CA SER A 377 -2.56 -37.88 16.56
C SER A 377 -1.84 -38.82 15.59
N VAL A 378 -2.56 -39.79 15.02
CA VAL A 378 -2.04 -40.73 14.02
C VAL A 378 -1.86 -40.00 12.68
N ILE A 379 -2.82 -39.16 12.30
CA ILE A 379 -2.72 -38.28 11.12
C ILE A 379 -1.48 -37.39 11.23
N GLU A 380 -1.27 -36.71 12.36
CA GLU A 380 -0.09 -35.84 12.53
C GLU A 380 1.24 -36.58 12.37
N LYS A 381 1.33 -37.84 12.81
CA LYS A 381 2.53 -38.68 12.66
C LYS A 381 2.75 -39.09 11.20
N GLU A 382 1.70 -39.52 10.50
CA GLU A 382 1.81 -39.89 9.08
C GLU A 382 2.08 -38.68 8.19
N ASP A 383 1.47 -37.53 8.50
CA ASP A 383 1.72 -36.26 7.84
C ASP A 383 3.20 -35.89 7.92
N ALA A 384 3.80 -35.97 9.12
CA ALA A 384 5.22 -35.69 9.32
C ALA A 384 6.13 -36.62 8.51
N LYS A 385 5.83 -37.93 8.47
CA LYS A 385 6.59 -38.91 7.66
C LYS A 385 6.56 -38.58 6.18
N LEU A 386 5.37 -38.28 5.65
CA LEU A 386 5.18 -37.94 4.23
C LEU A 386 5.89 -36.63 3.87
N ILE A 387 5.83 -35.62 4.74
CA ILE A 387 6.55 -34.36 4.58
C ILE A 387 8.06 -34.60 4.54
N ASP A 388 8.61 -35.37 5.49
CA ASP A 388 10.04 -35.66 5.55
C ASP A 388 10.53 -36.44 4.31
N ALA A 389 9.77 -37.42 3.86
CA ALA A 389 10.06 -38.15 2.62
C ALA A 389 10.10 -37.19 1.42
N LYS A 390 9.12 -36.28 1.32
CA LYS A 390 9.07 -35.30 0.24
C LYS A 390 10.22 -34.29 0.31
N ILE A 391 10.60 -33.84 1.50
CA ILE A 391 11.77 -32.97 1.70
C ILE A 391 13.05 -33.65 1.21
N LYS A 392 13.25 -34.94 1.50
CA LYS A 392 14.42 -35.70 1.02
C LYS A 392 14.44 -35.79 -0.50
N GLU A 393 13.31 -36.08 -1.12
CA GLU A 393 13.17 -36.12 -2.59
C GLU A 393 13.53 -34.75 -3.22
N LEU A 394 12.97 -33.66 -2.69
CA LEU A 394 13.21 -32.31 -3.19
C LEU A 394 14.67 -31.88 -3.04
N LYS A 395 15.34 -32.25 -1.94
CA LYS A 395 16.78 -31.97 -1.74
C LYS A 395 17.63 -32.66 -2.80
N LYS A 396 17.41 -33.96 -3.03
CA LYS A 396 18.13 -34.73 -4.06
C LYS A 396 17.94 -34.16 -5.46
N ARG A 397 16.73 -33.66 -5.75
CA ARG A 397 16.42 -33.00 -7.02
C ARG A 397 17.10 -31.63 -7.13
N ALA A 398 17.21 -30.88 -6.03
CA ALA A 398 17.85 -29.57 -5.98
C ALA A 398 19.38 -29.64 -6.19
N GLU A 399 20.03 -30.73 -5.74
CA GLU A 399 21.46 -30.96 -5.95
C GLU A 399 21.81 -30.98 -7.44
N ASN A 400 21.00 -31.69 -8.25
CA ASN A 400 21.23 -31.88 -9.68
C ASN A 400 20.55 -30.83 -10.59
N ALA A 401 19.92 -29.81 -9.99
CA ALA A 401 19.15 -28.80 -10.72
C ALA A 401 19.99 -27.57 -11.09
N ASP A 402 19.55 -26.85 -12.12
CA ASP A 402 20.03 -25.50 -12.40
C ASP A 402 19.73 -24.55 -11.21
N GLU A 403 20.41 -23.40 -11.16
CA GLU A 403 20.31 -22.46 -10.04
C GLU A 403 18.87 -22.01 -9.76
N VAL A 404 18.07 -21.76 -10.81
CA VAL A 404 16.70 -21.28 -10.69
C VAL A 404 15.79 -22.37 -10.09
N VAL A 405 15.93 -23.60 -10.57
CA VAL A 405 15.18 -24.76 -10.06
C VAL A 405 15.63 -25.12 -8.65
N ARG A 406 16.94 -25.09 -8.36
CA ARG A 406 17.50 -25.32 -7.01
C ARG A 406 16.94 -24.33 -5.99
N ASN A 407 16.97 -23.03 -6.30
CA ASN A 407 16.42 -21.99 -5.43
C ASN A 407 14.91 -22.16 -5.21
N THR A 408 14.19 -22.60 -6.24
CA THR A 408 12.75 -22.90 -6.16
C THR A 408 12.46 -24.07 -5.22
N LEU A 409 13.19 -25.17 -5.38
CA LEU A 409 13.03 -26.37 -4.56
C LEU A 409 13.39 -26.11 -3.09
N ASN A 410 14.46 -25.34 -2.84
CA ASN A 410 14.83 -24.91 -1.49
C ASN A 410 13.74 -24.07 -0.83
N ASN A 411 13.13 -23.13 -1.57
CA ASN A 411 11.98 -22.37 -1.07
C ASN A 411 10.76 -23.25 -0.76
N ALA A 412 10.52 -24.31 -1.56
CA ALA A 412 9.46 -25.27 -1.28
C ALA A 412 9.75 -26.10 -0.02
N ILE A 413 11.00 -26.54 0.16
CA ILE A 413 11.45 -27.24 1.38
C ILE A 413 11.25 -26.37 2.62
N THR A 414 11.63 -25.09 2.58
CA THR A 414 11.40 -24.17 3.71
C THR A 414 9.92 -24.06 4.04
N LYS A 415 9.04 -23.95 3.04
CA LYS A 415 7.59 -23.92 3.27
C LYS A 415 7.04 -25.20 3.87
N LEU A 416 7.55 -26.37 3.49
CA LEU A 416 7.16 -27.65 4.09
C LEU A 416 7.56 -27.78 5.55
N LYS A 417 8.66 -27.13 5.95
CA LYS A 417 9.11 -27.10 7.35
C LYS A 417 8.32 -26.12 8.21
N ASP A 418 7.96 -24.98 7.63
CA ASP A 418 7.41 -23.85 8.37
C ASP A 418 5.88 -23.81 8.38
N LYS A 419 5.22 -24.53 7.46
CA LYS A 419 3.76 -24.49 7.28
C LYS A 419 3.15 -25.86 7.16
N LYS A 420 1.89 -25.98 7.59
CA LYS A 420 1.09 -27.17 7.28
C LYS A 420 0.85 -27.24 5.76
N VAL A 421 0.88 -28.45 5.20
CA VAL A 421 0.76 -28.64 3.74
C VAL A 421 -0.56 -28.07 3.21
N ASN A 422 -1.63 -28.19 4.00
CA ASN A 422 -2.97 -27.68 3.67
C ASN A 422 -3.04 -26.14 3.61
N GLU A 423 -2.05 -25.44 4.16
CA GLU A 423 -1.93 -23.97 4.08
C GLU A 423 -1.20 -23.51 2.82
N ILE A 424 -0.64 -24.43 2.05
CA ILE A 424 0.14 -24.15 0.86
C ILE A 424 -0.80 -23.98 -0.32
N LYS A 425 -0.84 -22.74 -0.84
CA LYS A 425 -1.82 -22.32 -1.84
C LYS A 425 -1.62 -23.02 -3.19
N PHE A 426 -2.68 -23.68 -3.66
CA PHE A 426 -2.75 -24.35 -4.96
C PHE A 426 -2.61 -23.36 -6.12
N HIS A 427 -1.91 -23.76 -7.18
CA HIS A 427 -1.76 -22.95 -8.40
C HIS A 427 -2.21 -23.68 -9.66
N GLY A 428 -2.53 -24.98 -9.61
CA GLY A 428 -2.89 -25.79 -10.78
C GLY A 428 -2.04 -27.06 -10.88
N ASP A 429 -2.42 -27.95 -11.80
CA ASP A 429 -1.75 -29.25 -12.02
C ASP A 429 -0.90 -29.26 -13.30
N ASN A 430 -1.25 -28.45 -14.29
CA ASN A 430 -0.57 -28.36 -15.58
C ASN A 430 -0.12 -26.92 -15.87
N TYR A 431 0.69 -26.74 -16.92
CA TYR A 431 1.23 -25.43 -17.30
C TYR A 431 0.13 -24.37 -17.49
N LYS A 432 -0.94 -24.72 -18.22
CA LYS A 432 -2.03 -23.80 -18.55
C LYS A 432 -2.76 -23.32 -17.29
N ASP A 433 -3.04 -24.20 -16.35
CA ASP A 433 -3.67 -23.85 -15.08
C ASP A 433 -2.80 -22.94 -14.23
N VAL A 434 -1.50 -23.23 -14.17
CA VAL A 434 -0.52 -22.43 -13.43
C VAL A 434 -0.36 -21.06 -14.07
N GLU A 435 -0.32 -20.98 -15.39
CA GLU A 435 -0.28 -19.73 -16.13
C GLU A 435 -1.50 -18.86 -15.83
N ILE A 436 -2.71 -19.42 -15.90
CA ILE A 436 -3.95 -18.73 -15.54
C ILE A 436 -3.88 -18.24 -14.09
N SER A 437 -3.40 -19.06 -13.15
CA SER A 437 -3.26 -18.69 -11.74
C SER A 437 -2.28 -17.52 -11.53
N VAL A 438 -1.14 -17.53 -12.23
CA VAL A 438 -0.14 -16.46 -12.16
C VAL A 438 -0.69 -15.17 -12.76
N ARG A 439 -1.31 -15.24 -13.94
CA ARG A 439 -1.94 -14.08 -14.59
C ARG A 439 -3.06 -13.49 -13.74
N ALA A 440 -3.95 -14.32 -13.20
CA ALA A 440 -5.03 -13.88 -12.31
C ALA A 440 -4.48 -13.18 -11.06
N LYS A 441 -3.41 -13.72 -10.45
CA LYS A 441 -2.75 -13.13 -9.29
C LYS A 441 -2.13 -11.77 -9.62
N ARG A 442 -1.39 -11.65 -10.73
CA ARG A 442 -0.77 -10.39 -11.17
C ARG A 442 -1.82 -9.34 -11.48
N TRP A 443 -2.86 -9.73 -12.22
CA TRP A 443 -4.01 -8.89 -12.54
C TRP A 443 -4.69 -8.37 -11.27
N LEU A 444 -5.02 -9.26 -10.34
CA LEU A 444 -5.70 -8.89 -9.09
C LEU A 444 -4.87 -7.91 -8.26
N LYS A 445 -3.54 -8.12 -8.17
CA LYS A 445 -2.64 -7.18 -7.50
C LYS A 445 -2.62 -5.80 -8.16
N ALA A 446 -2.53 -5.76 -9.49
CA ALA A 446 -2.55 -4.50 -10.23
C ALA A 446 -3.86 -3.74 -9.99
N GLU A 447 -4.98 -4.45 -10.07
CA GLU A 447 -6.31 -3.87 -9.88
C GLU A 447 -6.51 -3.34 -8.44
N ILE A 448 -6.11 -4.11 -7.43
CA ILE A 448 -6.15 -3.69 -6.03
C ILE A 448 -5.32 -2.40 -5.83
N ASN A 449 -4.10 -2.35 -6.36
CA ASN A 449 -3.24 -1.19 -6.19
C ASN A 449 -3.85 0.08 -6.81
N ARG A 450 -4.50 -0.02 -7.97
CA ARG A 450 -5.22 1.10 -8.59
C ARG A 450 -6.37 1.57 -7.72
N ARG A 451 -7.23 0.63 -7.30
CA ARG A 451 -8.39 0.92 -6.45
C ARG A 451 -7.99 1.49 -5.10
N GLU A 452 -6.87 1.04 -4.54
CA GLU A 452 -6.30 1.59 -3.31
C GLU A 452 -5.89 3.06 -3.50
N GLY A 453 -5.30 3.41 -4.66
CA GLY A 453 -5.00 4.80 -5.01
C GLY A 453 -6.25 5.67 -5.09
N VAL A 454 -7.28 5.21 -5.80
CA VAL A 454 -8.58 5.90 -5.90
C VAL A 454 -9.23 6.06 -4.53
N PHE A 455 -9.24 5.00 -3.72
CA PHE A 455 -9.79 5.02 -2.38
C PHE A 455 -9.07 6.02 -1.47
N LYS A 456 -7.74 6.05 -1.48
CA LYS A 456 -6.94 7.00 -0.69
C LYS A 456 -7.23 8.45 -1.09
N ASN A 457 -7.37 8.72 -2.38
CA ASN A 457 -7.71 10.07 -2.85
C ASN A 457 -9.15 10.45 -2.47
N PHE A 458 -10.10 9.52 -2.61
CA PHE A 458 -11.48 9.72 -2.18
C PHE A 458 -11.57 9.96 -0.67
N LYS A 459 -10.85 9.18 0.14
CA LYS A 459 -10.81 9.32 1.61
C LYS A 459 -10.27 10.69 2.03
N LYS A 460 -9.21 11.17 1.38
CA LYS A 460 -8.68 12.54 1.57
C LYS A 460 -9.70 13.62 1.23
N LEU A 461 -10.27 13.56 0.01
CA LEU A 461 -11.19 14.58 -0.48
C LEU A 461 -12.50 14.61 0.33
N SER A 462 -13.09 13.44 0.53
CA SER A 462 -14.35 13.31 1.28
C SER A 462 -14.15 13.59 2.77
N GLY A 463 -12.99 13.24 3.35
CA GLY A 463 -12.62 13.61 4.71
C GLY A 463 -12.47 15.11 4.90
N LEU A 464 -11.95 15.84 3.90
CA LEU A 464 -11.90 17.31 3.90
C LEU A 464 -13.32 17.91 3.87
N LEU A 465 -14.17 17.47 2.94
CA LEU A 465 -15.56 17.95 2.83
C LEU A 465 -16.37 17.67 4.10
N PHE A 466 -16.23 16.46 4.65
CA PHE A 466 -16.88 16.08 5.89
C PHE A 466 -16.33 16.87 7.09
N GLY A 467 -15.02 17.11 7.13
CA GLY A 467 -14.38 17.99 8.11
C GLY A 467 -14.94 19.41 8.07
N LEU A 468 -15.11 19.98 6.87
CA LEU A 468 -15.74 21.29 6.67
C LEU A 468 -17.22 21.31 7.10
N ALA A 469 -17.97 20.24 6.78
CA ALA A 469 -19.38 20.13 7.14
C ALA A 469 -19.63 20.03 8.66
N ILE A 470 -18.65 19.53 9.42
CA ILE A 470 -18.73 19.44 10.89
C ILE A 470 -18.35 20.76 11.57
N LEU A 471 -17.67 21.69 10.87
CA LEU A 471 -17.23 22.96 11.45
C LEU A 471 -18.35 23.78 12.12
N PRO A 472 -19.56 23.93 11.55
CA PRO A 472 -20.64 24.66 12.22
C PRO A 472 -21.02 24.04 13.57
N PHE A 473 -21.01 22.71 13.66
CA PHE A 473 -21.30 21.99 14.89
C PHE A 473 -20.19 22.16 15.94
N THR A 474 -18.92 22.03 15.54
CA THR A 474 -17.79 22.22 16.47
C THR A 474 -17.65 23.67 16.92
N CYS A 475 -17.89 24.64 16.04
CA CYS A 475 -17.94 26.05 16.38
C CYS A 475 -19.11 26.38 17.32
N GLY A 476 -20.30 25.82 17.08
CA GLY A 476 -21.46 25.97 17.97
C GLY A 476 -21.19 25.39 19.37
N LEU A 477 -20.63 24.18 19.42
CA LEU A 477 -20.25 23.54 20.68
C LEU A 477 -19.16 24.33 21.43
N LEU A 478 -18.15 24.85 20.72
CA LEU A 478 -17.12 25.72 21.29
C LEU A 478 -17.74 27.00 21.87
N ASN A 479 -18.61 27.66 21.13
CA ASN A 479 -19.25 28.91 21.59
C ASN A 479 -20.17 28.69 22.79
N TRP A 480 -20.73 27.49 22.96
CA TRP A 480 -21.51 27.12 24.13
C TRP A 480 -20.65 26.71 25.34
N ALA A 481 -19.60 25.91 25.11
CA ALA A 481 -18.75 25.36 26.17
C ALA A 481 -17.77 26.41 26.72
N TYR A 482 -17.25 27.28 25.86
CA TYR A 482 -16.20 28.23 26.20
C TYR A 482 -16.61 29.27 27.25
N PRO A 483 -17.75 29.97 27.15
CA PRO A 483 -18.18 30.90 28.19
C PRO A 483 -18.39 30.21 29.55
N LYS A 484 -18.95 29.00 29.56
CA LYS A 484 -19.18 28.24 30.79
C LYS A 484 -17.88 27.78 31.44
N PHE A 485 -16.92 27.34 30.63
CA PHE A 485 -15.59 27.00 31.11
C PHE A 485 -14.86 28.23 31.66
N MET A 486 -14.87 29.33 30.92
CA MET A 486 -14.21 30.57 31.32
C MET A 486 -14.82 31.16 32.60
N ASN A 487 -16.15 31.19 32.73
CA ASN A 487 -16.80 31.68 33.94
C ASN A 487 -16.47 30.84 35.18
N LYS A 488 -16.27 29.52 35.01
CA LYS A 488 -15.99 28.60 36.12
C LYS A 488 -14.54 28.64 36.59
N PHE A 489 -13.59 28.79 35.68
CA PHE A 489 -12.16 28.67 36.00
C PHE A 489 -11.41 30.01 35.95
N PHE A 490 -11.96 31.01 35.25
CA PHE A 490 -11.35 32.33 35.06
C PHE A 490 -12.40 33.46 35.10
N PRO A 491 -13.18 33.61 36.20
CA PRO A 491 -14.26 34.59 36.30
C PRO A 491 -13.75 36.04 36.09
N GLU A 492 -12.61 36.39 36.67
CA GLU A 492 -12.01 37.73 36.54
C GLU A 492 -11.68 38.13 35.09
N LEU A 493 -11.35 37.16 34.23
CA LEU A 493 -11.11 37.41 32.81
C LEU A 493 -12.43 37.60 32.04
N CYS A 494 -13.51 36.98 32.52
CA CYS A 494 -14.84 37.14 31.94
C CYS A 494 -15.40 38.52 32.25
N ASP A 495 -15.24 38.97 33.50
CA ASP A 495 -15.69 40.29 33.96
C ASP A 495 -14.93 41.40 33.22
N ALA A 496 -13.61 41.28 33.09
CA ALA A 496 -12.79 42.22 32.32
C ALA A 496 -13.24 42.31 30.85
N LYS A 497 -13.64 41.19 30.24
CA LYS A 497 -14.16 41.18 28.87
C LYS A 497 -15.56 41.82 28.76
N GLN A 498 -16.42 41.60 29.75
CA GLN A 498 -17.76 42.21 29.77
C GLN A 498 -17.67 43.73 29.95
N GLN A 499 -16.79 44.20 30.85
CA GLN A 499 -16.53 45.63 31.05
C GLN A 499 -15.96 46.29 29.78
N ALA A 500 -14.98 45.65 29.13
CA ALA A 500 -14.42 46.15 27.88
C ALA A 500 -15.44 46.19 26.73
N LYS A 501 -16.42 45.28 26.73
CA LYS A 501 -17.51 45.26 25.75
C LYS A 501 -18.52 46.38 26.01
N ALA A 502 -18.95 46.57 27.25
CA ALA A 502 -19.85 47.65 27.65
C ALA A 502 -19.25 49.04 27.35
N ALA A 503 -17.94 49.21 27.58
CA ALA A 503 -17.22 50.45 27.27
C ALA A 503 -17.10 50.74 25.76
N LYS A 504 -17.15 49.70 24.90
CA LYS A 504 -17.17 49.85 23.43
C LYS A 504 -18.57 50.14 22.88
N GLU A 505 -19.62 49.62 23.52
CA GLU A 505 -21.02 49.86 23.12
C GLU A 505 -21.56 51.21 23.62
N ALA A 506 -20.90 51.82 24.62
CA ALA A 506 -21.22 53.15 25.14
C ALA A 506 -20.49 54.30 24.40
N LYS A 507 -19.64 53.98 23.42
CA LYS A 507 -19.01 54.92 22.48
C LYS A 507 -19.70 54.79 21.13
#